data_AF-A0A9P6C3N9-F1
#
_entry.id   AF-A0A9P6C3N9-F1
#
_cell.length_a   1.000
_cell.length_b   1.000
_cell.length_c   1.000
_cell.angle_alpha   90.00
_cell.angle_beta   90.00
_cell.angle_gamma   90.00
#
_symmetry.space_group_name_H-M   'P 1'
#
loop_
_entity.id
_entity.type
_entity.pdbx_description
1 polymer ?
#
loop_
_entity_poly.entity_id
_entity_poly.type
_entity_poly.pdbx_seq_one_letter_code
_entity_poly.pdbx_strand_id
1 'polypeptide(L)'
;MLLQVLSRKVPFYQLDNDPQVKEAVLRGEHPLRPDPKNVDCDAIDKPMWDLLEGCWEMKPESRPNCETIREVLAANMKTQDARPPAAVGAVRKVATNTKIDYHRVKKILHRIKDTSISAGE
;
A
#
# COMPACT_ATOMS: atom_id res chain seq x y z
N MET A 1 -2.15 -0.83 6.99
CA MET A 1 -2.36 -0.03 5.76
C MET A 1 -3.07 1.29 6.02
N LEU A 2 -4.24 1.31 6.68
CA LEU A 2 -5.02 2.54 6.86
C LEU A 2 -4.24 3.69 7.52
N LEU A 3 -3.45 3.42 8.57
CA LEU A 3 -2.56 4.42 9.19
C LEU A 3 -1.61 5.08 8.17
N GLN A 4 -0.99 4.29 7.29
CA GLN A 4 -0.01 4.79 6.33
C GLN A 4 -0.67 5.70 5.29
N VAL A 5 -1.90 5.38 4.89
CA VAL A 5 -2.68 6.20 3.96
C VAL A 5 -3.01 7.55 4.59
N LEU A 6 -3.56 7.54 5.81
CA LEU A 6 -4.00 8.75 6.49
C LEU A 6 -2.83 9.63 6.96
N SER A 7 -1.77 9.02 7.48
CA SER A 7 -0.60 9.75 7.99
C SER A 7 0.41 10.13 6.92
N ARG A 8 0.33 9.51 5.73
CA ARG A 8 1.36 9.57 4.68
C ARG A 8 2.76 9.15 5.17
N LYS A 9 2.85 8.43 6.29
CA LYS A 9 4.09 7.91 6.89
C LYS A 9 4.03 6.40 6.96
N VAL A 10 5.20 5.77 6.84
CA VAL A 10 5.30 4.32 7.10
C VAL A 10 4.93 4.01 8.55
N PRO A 11 4.27 2.88 8.85
CA PRO A 11 4.08 2.44 10.23
C PRO A 11 5.44 2.29 10.92
N PHE A 12 5.51 2.62 12.21
CA PHE A 12 6.76 2.63 12.98
C PHE A 12 7.85 3.58 12.45
N TYR A 13 7.48 4.69 11.80
CA TYR A 13 8.42 5.70 11.28
C TYR A 13 9.39 6.28 12.33
N GLN A 14 9.11 6.09 13.63
CA GLN A 14 9.97 6.50 14.72
C GLN A 14 11.14 5.54 15.01
N LEU A 15 11.15 4.37 14.38
CA LEU A 15 12.20 3.35 14.53
C LEU A 15 13.11 3.36 13.31
N ASP A 16 14.40 3.11 13.53
CA ASP A 16 15.43 3.31 12.51
C ASP A 16 15.60 2.10 11.58
N ASN A 17 15.17 0.90 12.01
CA ASN A 17 15.41 -0.34 11.27
C ASN A 17 14.39 -1.45 11.56
N ASP A 18 14.27 -2.39 10.62
CA ASP A 18 13.33 -3.52 10.67
C ASP A 18 13.49 -4.43 11.91
N PRO A 19 14.70 -4.72 12.42
CA PRO A 19 14.86 -5.46 13.67
C PRO A 19 14.15 -4.82 14.86
N GLN A 20 14.23 -3.48 15.02
CA GLN A 20 13.51 -2.76 16.07
C GLN A 20 11.99 -2.87 15.90
N VAL A 21 11.50 -2.75 14.65
CA VAL A 21 10.08 -2.90 14.33
C VAL A 21 9.60 -4.30 14.70
N LYS A 22 10.36 -5.34 14.34
CA LYS A 22 10.05 -6.73 14.69
C LYS A 22 9.95 -6.91 16.20
N GLU A 23 10.90 -6.36 16.95
CA GLU A 23 10.91 -6.46 18.41
C GLU A 23 9.70 -5.75 19.03
N ALA A 24 9.37 -4.55 18.56
CA ALA A 24 8.19 -3.80 19.00
C ALA A 24 6.88 -4.60 18.78
N VAL A 25 6.72 -5.16 17.59
CA VAL A 25 5.55 -6.00 17.26
C VAL A 25 5.48 -7.25 18.15
N LEU A 26 6.62 -7.89 18.43
CA LEU A 26 6.65 -9.06 19.33
C LEU A 26 6.29 -8.69 20.79
N ARG A 27 6.56 -7.46 21.22
CA ARG A 27 6.12 -6.93 22.52
C ARG A 27 4.66 -6.47 22.54
N GLY A 28 3.97 -6.53 21.39
CA GLY A 28 2.59 -6.06 21.26
C GLY A 28 2.48 -4.53 21.21
N GLU A 29 3.56 -3.84 20.84
CA GLU A 29 3.54 -2.39 20.64
C GLU A 29 2.88 -2.03 19.31
N HIS A 30 2.11 -0.94 19.30
CA HIS A 30 1.47 -0.40 18.11
C HIS A 30 2.31 0.74 17.49
N PRO A 31 2.11 1.04 16.19
CA PRO A 31 2.71 2.21 15.57
C PRO A 31 2.39 3.50 16.34
N LEU A 32 3.33 4.46 16.35
CA LEU A 32 3.11 5.75 16.99
C LEU A 32 1.98 6.52 16.29
N ARG A 33 1.06 7.10 17.08
CA ARG A 33 0.05 8.02 16.57
C ARG A 33 0.74 9.30 16.08
N PRO A 34 0.56 9.69 14.80
CA PRO A 34 1.08 10.95 14.30
C PRO A 34 0.45 12.14 15.06
N ASP A 35 1.21 13.21 15.24
CA ASP A 35 0.70 14.45 15.83
C ASP A 35 -0.49 14.99 15.00
N PRO A 36 -1.68 15.19 15.61
CA PRO A 36 -2.83 15.76 14.93
C PRO A 36 -2.59 17.15 14.33
N LYS A 37 -1.58 17.88 14.81
CA LYS A 37 -1.20 19.22 14.29
C LYS A 37 -0.30 19.15 13.07
N ASN A 38 0.15 17.97 12.66
CA ASN A 38 0.99 17.82 11.49
C ASN A 38 0.19 18.06 10.20
N VAL A 39 0.56 19.10 9.44
CA VAL A 39 -0.13 19.54 8.22
C VAL A 39 -0.07 18.51 7.09
N ASP A 40 0.93 17.61 7.10
CA ASP A 40 1.10 16.58 6.07
C ASP A 40 0.21 15.34 6.33
N CYS A 41 -0.41 15.24 7.51
CA CYS A 41 -1.31 14.15 7.88
C CYS A 41 -2.77 14.55 7.63
N ASP A 42 -3.57 13.62 7.13
CA ASP A 42 -5.02 13.76 7.25
C ASP A 42 -5.40 13.66 8.74
N ALA A 43 -6.46 14.36 9.15
CA ALA A 43 -6.91 14.34 10.54
C ALA A 43 -7.36 12.92 10.92
N ILE A 44 -6.53 12.22 11.72
CA ILE A 44 -6.90 10.96 12.35
C ILE A 44 -7.59 11.32 13.67
N ASP A 45 -8.91 11.48 13.61
CA ASP A 45 -9.73 11.74 14.78
C ASP A 45 -9.75 10.54 15.74
N LYS A 46 -10.39 10.72 16.90
CA LYS A 46 -10.44 9.67 17.93
C LYS A 46 -11.13 8.39 17.40
N PRO A 47 -12.31 8.44 16.77
CA PRO A 47 -12.96 7.22 16.24
C PRO A 47 -12.08 6.46 15.24
N MET A 48 -11.37 7.16 14.34
CA MET A 48 -10.47 6.52 13.38
C MET A 48 -9.27 5.88 14.08
N TRP A 49 -8.73 6.53 15.12
CA TRP A 49 -7.64 5.96 15.90
C TRP A 49 -8.06 4.71 16.68
N ASP A 50 -9.23 4.76 17.36
CA ASP A 50 -9.78 3.62 18.09
C ASP A 50 -9.99 2.41 17.14
N LEU A 51 -10.44 2.65 15.90
CA LEU A 51 -10.56 1.61 14.87
C LEU A 51 -9.21 0.98 14.51
N LEU A 52 -8.16 1.80 14.34
CA LEU A 52 -6.81 1.34 14.04
C LEU A 52 -6.25 0.47 15.17
N GLU A 53 -6.41 0.89 16.42
CA GLU A 53 -5.98 0.12 17.60
C GLU A 53 -6.69 -1.24 17.66
N GLY A 54 -8.01 -1.26 17.45
CA GLY A 54 -8.77 -2.52 17.38
C GLY A 54 -8.27 -3.46 16.27
N CYS A 55 -7.87 -2.93 15.11
CA CYS A 55 -7.32 -3.73 14.02
C CYS A 55 -5.94 -4.34 14.34
N TRP A 56 -5.20 -3.77 15.29
CA TRP A 56 -3.86 -4.20 15.66
C TRP A 56 -3.81 -5.09 16.92
N GLU A 57 -4.97 -5.39 17.51
CA GLU A 57 -5.05 -6.28 18.66
C GLU A 57 -4.27 -7.59 18.45
N MET A 58 -3.48 -7.95 19.44
CA MET A 58 -2.62 -9.14 19.39
C MET A 58 -3.44 -10.42 19.24
N LYS A 59 -4.58 -10.47 19.91
CA LYS A 59 -5.55 -11.56 19.83
C LYS A 59 -6.40 -11.41 18.56
N PRO A 60 -6.34 -12.36 17.60
CA PRO A 60 -7.12 -12.28 16.37
C PRO A 60 -8.63 -12.11 16.60
N GLU A 61 -9.18 -12.76 17.62
CA GLU A 61 -10.59 -12.70 18.00
C GLU A 61 -11.04 -11.35 18.56
N SER A 62 -10.10 -10.50 18.99
CA SER A 62 -10.39 -9.14 19.46
C SER A 62 -10.43 -8.13 18.31
N ARG A 63 -10.00 -8.52 17.10
CA ARG A 63 -9.99 -7.63 15.94
C ARG A 63 -11.40 -7.48 15.37
N PRO A 64 -11.80 -6.26 14.96
CA PRO A 64 -13.07 -6.06 14.30
C PRO A 64 -13.08 -6.79 12.95
N ASN A 65 -14.24 -7.35 12.59
CA ASN A 65 -14.42 -7.93 11.28
C ASN A 65 -14.59 -6.83 10.20
N CYS A 66 -14.54 -7.21 8.93
CA CYS A 66 -14.63 -6.26 7.81
C CYS A 66 -15.96 -5.50 7.76
N GLU A 67 -17.06 -6.10 8.24
CA GLU A 67 -18.36 -5.44 8.28
C GLU A 67 -18.38 -4.31 9.31
N THR A 68 -17.89 -4.56 10.52
CA THR A 68 -17.71 -3.53 11.55
C THR A 68 -16.77 -2.42 11.07
N ILE A 69 -15.64 -2.77 10.44
CA ILE A 69 -14.72 -1.78 9.86
C ILE A 69 -15.45 -0.91 8.84
N ARG A 70 -16.22 -1.52 7.91
CA ARG A 70 -16.97 -0.80 6.89
C ARG A 70 -17.99 0.18 7.49
N GLU A 71 -18.71 -0.23 8.53
CA GLU A 71 -19.69 0.62 9.22
C GLU A 71 -19.03 1.83 9.89
N VAL A 72 -17.93 1.62 10.61
CA VAL A 72 -17.18 2.71 11.24
C VAL A 72 -16.63 3.67 10.18
N LEU A 73 -16.09 3.15 9.08
CA LEU A 73 -15.59 3.98 7.98
C LEU A 73 -16.74 4.78 7.33
N ALA A 74 -17.89 4.15 7.06
CA ALA A 74 -19.03 4.84 6.46
C ALA A 74 -19.61 5.95 7.35
N ALA A 75 -19.58 5.75 8.68
CA ALA A 75 -20.07 6.74 9.64
C ALA A 75 -19.12 7.94 9.82
N ASN A 76 -17.80 7.71 9.75
CA ASN A 76 -16.79 8.73 10.09
C ASN A 76 -16.14 9.36 8.86
N MET A 77 -16.10 8.66 7.72
CA MET A 77 -15.57 9.20 6.48
C MET A 77 -16.69 9.71 5.59
N LYS A 78 -16.64 11.00 5.25
CA LYS A 78 -17.53 11.61 4.24
C LYS A 78 -17.05 11.27 2.83
N THR A 79 -16.91 9.99 2.51
CA THR A 79 -16.55 9.55 1.17
C THR A 79 -17.80 9.41 0.32
N GLN A 80 -17.99 10.32 -0.63
CA GLN A 80 -18.88 10.05 -1.75
C GLN A 80 -18.08 9.22 -2.76
N ASP A 81 -18.45 7.95 -2.92
CA ASP A 81 -17.91 7.15 -4.01
C ASP A 81 -18.50 7.65 -5.32
N ALA A 82 -17.88 8.69 -5.88
CA ALA A 82 -18.25 9.27 -7.16
C ALA A 82 -17.72 8.45 -8.35
N ARG A 83 -17.06 7.31 -8.11
CA ARG A 83 -16.67 6.42 -9.19
C ARG A 83 -17.96 5.86 -9.80
N PRO A 84 -18.10 5.86 -11.13
CA PRO A 84 -19.20 5.16 -11.76
C PRO A 84 -19.19 3.71 -11.23
N PRO A 85 -20.36 3.12 -10.92
CA PRO A 85 -20.42 1.74 -10.47
C PRO A 85 -19.60 0.92 -11.43
N ALA A 86 -18.62 0.18 -10.90
CA ALA A 86 -17.75 -0.65 -11.71
C ALA A 86 -18.69 -1.51 -12.56
N ALA A 87 -18.71 -1.28 -13.88
CA ALA A 87 -19.41 -2.17 -14.77
C ALA A 87 -18.75 -3.52 -14.56
N VAL A 88 -19.47 -4.42 -13.87
CA VAL A 88 -18.99 -5.75 -13.53
C VAL A 88 -18.56 -6.41 -14.84
N GLY A 89 -17.25 -6.56 -15.05
CA GLY A 89 -16.67 -7.10 -16.28
C GLY A 89 -15.98 -6.11 -17.24
N ALA A 90 -15.96 -4.80 -16.96
CA ALA A 90 -15.30 -3.81 -17.82
C ALA A 90 -13.87 -3.45 -17.36
N VAL A 91 -13.16 -4.35 -16.68
CA VAL A 91 -11.70 -4.36 -16.92
C VAL A 91 -11.57 -4.90 -18.33
N ARG A 92 -11.49 -4.00 -19.31
CA ARG A 92 -11.04 -4.34 -20.66
C ARG A 92 -9.60 -4.80 -20.44
N LYS A 93 -9.40 -6.09 -20.13
CA LYS A 93 -8.13 -6.76 -20.38
C LYS A 93 -7.92 -6.46 -21.84
N VAL A 94 -7.06 -5.50 -22.15
CA VAL A 94 -6.57 -5.37 -23.50
C VAL A 94 -5.91 -6.72 -23.72
N ALA A 95 -6.61 -7.62 -24.39
CA ALA A 95 -6.05 -8.88 -24.84
C ALA A 95 -5.06 -8.48 -25.93
N THR A 96 -3.92 -7.92 -25.52
CA THR A 96 -2.77 -7.78 -26.38
C THR A 96 -2.30 -9.20 -26.63
N ASN A 97 -2.82 -9.83 -27.68
CA ASN A 97 -2.18 -10.98 -28.30
C ASN A 97 -0.91 -10.50 -29.00
N THR A 98 -0.06 -9.77 -28.28
CA THR A 98 1.21 -9.30 -28.80
C THR A 98 2.17 -10.47 -28.66
N LYS A 99 2.15 -11.34 -29.68
CA LYS A 99 3.24 -12.30 -29.87
C LYS A 99 4.54 -11.50 -29.96
N ILE A 100 5.41 -11.69 -28.97
CA ILE A 100 6.73 -11.08 -28.97
C ILE A 100 7.50 -11.63 -30.19
N ASP A 101 7.98 -10.74 -31.04
CA ASP A 101 8.82 -11.11 -32.18
C ASP A 101 10.26 -11.36 -31.70
N TYR A 102 10.56 -12.64 -31.45
CA TYR A 102 11.87 -13.09 -31.01
C TYR A 102 12.99 -12.83 -32.02
N HIS A 103 12.69 -12.72 -33.32
CA HIS A 103 13.71 -12.40 -34.33
C HIS A 103 14.18 -10.96 -34.18
N ARG A 104 13.23 -10.05 -33.97
CA ARG A 104 13.54 -8.63 -33.69
C ARG A 104 14.35 -8.49 -32.39
N VAL A 105 13.96 -9.19 -31.33
CA VAL A 105 14.71 -9.19 -30.05
C VAL A 105 16.14 -9.68 -30.26
N LYS A 106 16.32 -10.82 -30.95
CA LYS A 106 17.64 -11.40 -31.21
C LYS A 106 18.52 -10.47 -32.05
N LYS A 107 17.96 -9.79 -33.06
CA LYS A 107 18.67 -8.80 -33.86
C LYS A 107 19.17 -7.62 -33.03
N ILE A 108 18.34 -7.12 -32.10
CA ILE A 108 18.73 -6.04 -31.19
C ILE A 108 19.87 -6.50 -30.27
N LEU A 109 19.77 -7.70 -29.70
CA LEU A 109 20.81 -8.27 -28.83
C LEU A 109 22.14 -8.44 -29.54
N HIS A 110 22.15 -8.92 -30.79
CA HIS A 110 23.37 -9.00 -31.58
C HIS A 110 24.00 -7.63 -31.80
N ARG A 111 23.21 -6.62 -32.19
CA ARG A 111 23.72 -5.25 -32.38
C ARG A 111 24.35 -4.68 -31.11
N ILE A 112 23.75 -4.91 -29.95
CA ILE A 112 24.31 -4.46 -28.67
C ILE A 112 25.64 -5.17 -28.39
N LYS A 113 25.69 -6.49 -28.58
CA LYS A 113 26.91 -7.28 -28.40
C LYS A 113 28.06 -6.78 -29.29
N ASP A 114 27.77 -6.48 -30.55
CA ASP A 114 28.78 -6.03 -31.52
C ASP A 114 29.25 -4.59 -31.21
N THR A 115 28.33 -3.74 -30.70
CA THR A 115 28.65 -2.38 -30.25
C THR A 115 29.53 -2.40 -28.99
N SER A 116 29.28 -3.33 -28.06
CA SER A 116 30.10 -3.52 -26.86
C SER A 116 31.51 -4.06 -27.16
N ILE A 117 31.69 -4.75 -28.29
CA ILE A 117 33.01 -5.26 -28.72
C ILE A 117 33.83 -4.16 -29.41
N SER A 118 33.19 -3.20 -30.07
CA SER A 118 33.88 -2.14 -30.83
C SER A 118 34.27 -0.89 -30.01
N ALA A 119 33.84 -0.81 -28.74
CA ALA A 119 34.14 0.31 -27.83
C ALA A 119 35.25 -0.04 -26.81
N GLY A 120 35.90 -1.20 -26.96
CA GLY A 120 36.93 -1.72 -26.06
C GLY A 120 38.30 -1.93 -26.73
N GLU A 121 38.54 -1.38 -27.92
CA GLU A 121 39.86 -1.26 -28.55
C GLU A 121 40.31 0.20 -28.60
#